data_AF-A0A517TWY2-F1
#
_entry.id   AF-A0A517TWY2-F1
#
_cell.length_a   1.000
_cell.length_b   1.000
_cell.length_c   1.000
_cell.angle_alpha   90.00
_cell.angle_beta   90.00
_cell.angle_gamma   90.00
#
_symmetry.space_group_name_H-M   'P 1'
#
loop_
_entity.id
_entity.type
_entity.pdbx_description
1 polymer ?
#
loop_
_entity_poly.entity_id
_entity_poly.type
_entity_poly.pdbx_seq_one_letter_code
_entity_poly.pdbx_strand_id
1 'polypeptide(L)'
;MSQFSSSQASGFAQDGVSHLTNEIARSLDENIGPSSFRFSLRSLLLTTTAVALIVFGLRTVWLSAQLNATSNRITNSMRQIELGLNNYVSARGFRVASQSTDDAGVPLSSWRWLITPHVTQLDGETMEWSYRESWKAPANRDVREMRFDAYCINPNASDCNTNIFAIVGDDTAISSNLTAHQRELPPDALMIMEVADSGKNWMEPGDYDVDELLAANGRLSDSVKGLLNDRIHVMFADGEVWALSSDAPITALHPFMTITGAKNADRDELLAAWRVN
;
A
#
# COMPACT_ATOMS: atom_id res chain seq x y z
N MET A 1 89.73 -11.76 -11.79
CA MET A 1 90.83 -10.84 -12.19
C MET A 1 90.19 -9.52 -12.59
N SER A 2 90.68 -8.42 -12.01
CA SER A 2 90.39 -6.99 -12.24
C SER A 2 88.94 -6.47 -12.12
N GLN A 3 88.73 -5.77 -11.01
CA GLN A 3 87.81 -4.66 -10.81
C GLN A 3 88.10 -3.51 -11.80
N PHE A 4 87.06 -2.79 -12.23
CA PHE A 4 87.14 -1.36 -12.50
C PHE A 4 85.88 -0.64 -11.98
N SER A 5 86.14 0.49 -11.35
CA SER A 5 85.30 1.30 -10.47
C SER A 5 84.21 2.10 -11.22
N SER A 6 82.99 2.13 -10.67
CA SER A 6 81.81 2.87 -11.15
C SER A 6 81.35 3.99 -10.20
N SER A 7 82.27 4.70 -9.54
CA SER A 7 81.91 5.68 -8.49
C SER A 7 81.98 7.16 -8.91
N GLN A 8 81.58 7.55 -10.13
CA GLN A 8 81.53 8.98 -10.50
C GLN A 8 80.29 9.43 -11.31
N ALA A 9 79.19 8.67 -11.33
CA ALA A 9 77.97 9.07 -12.05
C ALA A 9 76.72 9.29 -11.17
N SER A 10 76.80 9.17 -9.84
CA SER A 10 75.64 9.25 -8.94
C SER A 10 75.48 10.57 -8.19
N GLY A 11 76.39 11.54 -8.35
CA GLY A 11 76.38 12.79 -7.58
C GLY A 11 75.54 13.94 -8.17
N PHE A 12 75.17 13.91 -9.45
CA PHE A 12 74.53 15.06 -10.12
C PHE A 12 73.01 14.94 -10.30
N ALA A 13 72.41 13.77 -10.04
CA ALA A 13 70.97 13.55 -10.23
C ALA A 13 70.12 13.74 -8.95
N GLN A 14 70.73 13.68 -7.76
CA GLN A 14 69.99 13.79 -6.50
C GLN A 14 69.74 15.24 -6.04
N ASP A 15 70.60 16.19 -6.41
CA ASP A 15 70.46 17.59 -5.96
C ASP A 15 69.44 18.41 -6.79
N GLY A 16 69.17 18.01 -8.04
CA GLY A 16 68.19 18.71 -8.89
C GLY A 16 66.73 18.41 -8.54
N VAL A 17 66.44 17.17 -8.11
CA VAL A 17 65.07 16.72 -7.81
C VAL A 17 64.59 17.26 -6.46
N SER A 18 65.48 17.33 -5.46
CA SER A 18 65.17 17.88 -4.14
C SER A 18 64.87 19.38 -4.17
N HIS A 19 65.51 20.12 -5.08
CA HIS A 19 65.29 21.55 -5.26
C HIS A 19 63.93 21.85 -5.90
N LEU A 20 63.53 21.07 -6.93
CA LEU A 20 62.22 21.19 -7.59
C LEU A 20 61.06 20.79 -6.67
N THR A 21 61.22 19.75 -5.84
CA THR A 21 60.16 19.36 -4.88
C THR A 21 59.94 20.41 -3.80
N ASN A 22 60.99 21.12 -3.38
CA ASN A 22 60.88 22.18 -2.37
C ASN A 22 60.27 23.47 -2.94
N GLU A 23 60.51 23.80 -4.21
CA GLU A 23 59.84 24.95 -4.86
C GLU A 23 58.35 24.72 -5.10
N ILE A 24 57.97 23.49 -5.48
CA ILE A 24 56.54 23.13 -5.65
C ILE A 24 55.83 23.12 -4.30
N ALA A 25 56.45 22.57 -3.24
CA ALA A 25 55.90 22.61 -1.90
C ALA A 25 55.75 24.05 -1.36
N ARG A 26 56.73 24.92 -1.63
CA ARG A 26 56.71 26.32 -1.19
C ARG A 26 55.68 27.16 -1.97
N SER A 27 55.45 26.89 -3.26
CA SER A 27 54.42 27.60 -4.04
C SER A 27 52.99 27.18 -3.69
N LEU A 28 52.79 25.94 -3.21
CA LEU A 28 51.50 25.47 -2.71
C LEU A 28 51.16 26.06 -1.33
N ASP A 29 52.16 26.36 -0.49
CA ASP A 29 51.96 26.91 0.85
C ASP A 29 51.79 28.45 0.84
N GLU A 30 52.40 29.16 -0.11
CA GLU A 30 52.28 30.63 -0.22
C GLU A 30 50.89 31.13 -0.68
N ASN A 31 50.05 30.26 -1.24
CA ASN A 31 48.72 30.63 -1.72
C ASN A 31 47.57 30.26 -0.76
N ILE A 32 47.87 29.69 0.41
CA ILE A 32 46.89 29.39 1.46
C ILE A 32 47.16 30.31 2.66
N GLY A 33 47.05 31.62 2.43
CA GLY A 33 46.93 32.55 3.55
C GLY A 33 45.73 32.16 4.44
N PRO A 34 45.79 32.35 5.76
CA PRO A 34 44.68 32.01 6.65
C PRO A 34 43.48 32.85 6.27
N SER A 35 42.59 32.30 5.44
CA SER A 35 41.30 32.90 5.14
C SER A 35 40.47 32.83 6.42
N SER A 36 40.59 33.87 7.25
CA SER A 36 39.70 34.03 8.38
C SER A 36 38.30 34.15 7.81
N PHE A 37 37.52 33.07 7.88
CA PHE A 37 36.10 33.09 7.55
C PHE A 37 35.42 34.07 8.52
N ARG A 38 35.33 35.34 8.13
CA ARG A 38 34.56 36.34 8.85
C ARG A 38 33.09 36.07 8.56
N PHE A 39 32.50 35.14 9.30
CA PHE A 39 31.06 34.92 9.27
C PHE A 39 30.37 36.19 9.80
N SER A 40 29.90 37.03 8.87
CA SER A 40 28.93 38.07 9.19
C SER A 40 27.66 37.39 9.68
N LEU A 41 27.08 37.88 10.79
CA LEU A 41 25.80 37.41 11.32
C LEU A 41 24.71 37.36 10.22
N ARG A 42 24.77 38.26 9.23
CA ARG A 42 23.87 38.28 8.08
C ARG A 42 24.04 37.07 7.17
N SER A 43 25.28 36.65 6.90
CA SER A 43 25.57 35.46 6.09
C SER A 43 25.06 34.20 6.79
N LEU A 44 25.25 34.11 8.11
CA LEU A 44 24.75 33.00 8.92
C LEU A 44 23.22 32.93 8.90
N LEU A 45 22.51 34.05 9.07
CA LEU A 45 21.05 34.08 9.05
C LEU A 45 20.47 33.71 7.68
N LEU A 46 21.12 34.12 6.59
CA LEU A 46 20.68 33.77 5.23
C LEU A 46 20.88 32.30 4.93
N THR A 47 22.03 31.71 5.29
CA THR A 47 22.29 30.29 5.06
C THR A 47 21.38 29.41 5.90
N THR A 48 21.16 29.73 7.18
CA THR A 48 20.24 28.96 8.03
C THR A 48 18.80 29.03 7.54
N THR A 49 18.34 30.20 7.11
CA THR A 49 17.00 30.36 6.52
C THR A 49 16.85 29.56 5.23
N ALA A 50 17.85 29.62 4.33
CA ALA A 50 17.83 28.85 3.09
C ALA A 50 17.81 27.34 3.35
N VAL A 51 18.64 26.85 4.28
CA VAL A 51 18.65 25.43 4.69
C VAL A 51 17.32 25.03 5.30
N ALA A 52 16.71 25.86 6.15
CA ALA A 52 15.41 25.58 6.76
C ALA A 52 14.30 25.45 5.69
N LEU A 53 14.29 26.34 4.69
CA LEU A 53 13.33 26.27 3.57
C LEU A 53 13.54 25.01 2.71
N ILE A 54 14.79 24.64 2.44
CA ILE A 54 15.12 23.41 1.70
C ILE A 54 14.65 22.18 2.47
N VAL A 55 14.98 22.09 3.76
CA VAL A 55 14.58 20.95 4.61
C VAL A 55 13.05 20.87 4.73
N PHE A 56 12.37 22.01 4.92
CA PHE A 56 10.91 22.04 4.96
C PHE A 56 10.30 21.60 3.62
N GLY A 57 10.79 22.13 2.50
CA GLY A 57 10.36 21.74 1.16
C GLY A 57 10.55 20.24 0.89
N LEU A 58 11.74 19.70 1.17
CA LEU A 58 12.05 18.27 1.02
C LEU A 58 11.14 17.39 1.92
N ARG A 59 10.87 17.82 3.16
CA ARG A 59 9.95 17.12 4.06
C ARG A 59 8.54 17.06 3.47
N THR A 60 8.03 18.17 2.93
CA THR A 60 6.68 18.18 2.34
C THR A 60 6.58 17.25 1.12
N VAL A 61 7.58 17.27 0.23
CA VAL A 61 7.63 16.39 -0.93
C VAL A 61 7.71 14.92 -0.52
N TRP A 62 8.55 14.60 0.47
CA TRP A 62 8.70 13.23 0.96
C TRP A 62 7.42 12.70 1.63
N LEU A 63 6.75 13.51 2.45
CA LEU A 63 5.48 13.13 3.06
C LEU A 63 4.40 12.87 2.01
N SER A 64 4.24 13.78 1.03
CA SER A 64 3.29 13.59 -0.06
C SER A 64 3.61 12.36 -0.91
N ALA A 65 4.90 12.09 -1.18
CA ALA A 65 5.32 10.89 -1.90
C ALA A 65 4.93 9.61 -1.13
N GLN A 66 5.10 9.59 0.19
CA GLN A 66 4.76 8.43 1.02
C GLN A 66 3.24 8.18 1.10
N LEU A 67 2.44 9.23 1.21
CA LEU A 67 0.97 9.15 1.19
C LEU A 67 0.49 8.60 -0.17
N ASN A 68 1.00 9.15 -1.26
CA ASN A 68 0.65 8.70 -2.61
C ASN A 68 1.10 7.26 -2.87
N ALA A 69 2.28 6.86 -2.38
CA ALA A 69 2.75 5.49 -2.50
C ALA A 69 1.83 4.50 -1.76
N THR A 70 1.35 4.86 -0.57
CA THR A 70 0.40 4.04 0.18
C THR A 70 -0.97 3.98 -0.50
N SER A 71 -1.50 5.12 -0.94
CA SER A 71 -2.75 5.20 -1.71
C SER A 71 -2.69 4.33 -2.98
N ASN A 72 -1.60 4.42 -3.74
CA ASN A 72 -1.39 3.61 -4.94
C ASN A 72 -1.28 2.12 -4.62
N ARG A 73 -0.67 1.75 -3.49
CA ARG A 73 -0.60 0.34 -3.06
C ARG A 73 -1.99 -0.21 -2.74
N ILE A 74 -2.83 0.56 -2.05
CA ILE A 74 -4.22 0.20 -1.76
C ILE A 74 -5.01 0.01 -3.06
N THR A 75 -4.97 1.00 -3.95
CA THR A 75 -5.64 0.95 -5.26
C THR A 75 -5.18 -0.24 -6.10
N ASN A 76 -3.87 -0.53 -6.14
CA ASN A 76 -3.35 -1.67 -6.90
C ASN A 76 -3.79 -3.01 -6.31
N SER A 77 -3.83 -3.14 -4.98
CA SER A 77 -4.35 -4.33 -4.31
C SER A 77 -5.84 -4.54 -4.65
N MET A 78 -6.67 -3.51 -4.57
CA MET A 78 -8.09 -3.59 -4.95
C MET A 78 -8.29 -3.97 -6.41
N ARG A 79 -7.49 -3.41 -7.33
CA ARG A 79 -7.53 -3.80 -8.76
C ARG A 79 -7.12 -5.25 -8.99
N GLN A 80 -6.13 -5.77 -8.27
CA GLN A 80 -5.78 -7.20 -8.35
C GLN A 80 -6.93 -8.08 -7.85
N ILE A 81 -7.64 -7.65 -6.80
CA ILE A 81 -8.81 -8.34 -6.28
C ILE A 81 -9.95 -8.31 -7.30
N GLU A 82 -10.22 -7.16 -7.92
CA GLU A 82 -11.23 -7.01 -8.98
C GLU A 82 -10.98 -7.99 -10.14
N LEU A 83 -9.74 -8.06 -10.62
CA LEU A 83 -9.36 -9.02 -11.66
C LEU A 83 -9.60 -10.47 -11.19
N GLY A 84 -9.26 -10.79 -9.94
CA GLY A 84 -9.51 -12.11 -9.37
C GLY A 84 -10.99 -12.44 -9.21
N LEU A 85 -11.82 -11.48 -8.80
CA LEU A 85 -13.28 -11.62 -8.75
C LEU A 85 -13.84 -11.91 -10.14
N ASN A 86 -13.43 -11.15 -11.15
CA ASN A 86 -13.85 -11.35 -12.54
C ASN A 86 -13.42 -12.71 -13.09
N ASN A 87 -12.19 -13.13 -12.79
CA ASN A 87 -11.67 -14.44 -13.17
C ASN A 87 -12.44 -15.58 -12.49
N TYR A 88 -12.74 -15.44 -11.20
CA TYR A 88 -13.55 -16.41 -10.45
C TYR A 88 -14.95 -16.53 -11.06
N VAL A 89 -15.64 -15.41 -11.27
CA VAL A 89 -16.98 -15.37 -11.86
C VAL A 89 -16.97 -15.96 -13.27
N SER A 90 -15.95 -15.64 -14.07
CA SER A 90 -15.82 -16.18 -15.44
C SER A 90 -15.60 -17.70 -15.43
N ALA A 91 -14.87 -18.23 -14.45
CA ALA A 91 -14.61 -19.66 -14.32
C ALA A 91 -15.78 -20.45 -13.70
N ARG A 92 -16.54 -19.84 -12.77
CA ARG A 92 -17.60 -20.52 -11.98
C ARG A 92 -19.02 -20.22 -12.45
N GLY A 93 -19.23 -19.10 -13.16
CA GLY A 93 -20.54 -18.67 -13.68
C GLY A 93 -21.46 -17.98 -12.67
N PHE A 94 -21.07 -17.91 -11.39
CA PHE A 94 -21.85 -17.31 -10.31
C PHE A 94 -21.03 -16.29 -9.52
N ARG A 95 -21.74 -15.44 -8.76
CA ARG A 95 -21.13 -14.44 -7.88
C ARG A 95 -20.33 -15.10 -6.75
N VAL A 96 -19.47 -14.31 -6.11
CA VAL A 96 -18.69 -14.74 -4.96
C VAL A 96 -19.58 -14.71 -3.71
N ALA A 97 -19.68 -15.85 -3.03
CA ALA A 97 -20.29 -15.91 -1.71
C ALA A 97 -19.41 -15.18 -0.69
N SER A 98 -20.02 -14.53 0.31
CA SER A 98 -19.30 -13.82 1.38
C SER A 98 -18.36 -14.73 2.18
N GLN A 99 -18.70 -16.01 2.27
CA GLN A 99 -17.91 -17.04 2.95
C GLN A 99 -18.23 -18.42 2.38
N SER A 100 -17.33 -19.37 2.58
CA SER A 100 -17.61 -20.79 2.40
C SER A 100 -18.24 -21.36 3.66
N THR A 101 -19.07 -22.39 3.50
CA THR A 101 -19.68 -23.11 4.62
C THR A 101 -19.58 -24.61 4.41
N ASP A 102 -19.67 -25.37 5.50
CA ASP A 102 -19.92 -26.81 5.43
C ASP A 102 -21.39 -27.12 5.11
N ASP A 103 -21.73 -28.42 5.06
CA ASP A 103 -23.09 -28.91 4.79
C ASP A 103 -24.10 -28.48 5.89
N ALA A 104 -23.62 -28.12 7.08
CA ALA A 104 -24.44 -27.61 8.18
C ALA A 104 -24.56 -26.07 8.19
N GLY A 105 -23.93 -25.39 7.24
CA GLY A 105 -23.92 -23.92 7.15
C GLY A 105 -22.88 -23.24 8.05
N VAL A 106 -21.96 -23.99 8.67
CA VAL A 106 -20.92 -23.42 9.52
C VAL A 106 -19.87 -22.74 8.64
N PRO A 107 -19.52 -21.46 8.89
CA PRO A 107 -18.50 -20.76 8.12
C PRO A 107 -17.12 -21.42 8.21
N LEU A 108 -16.53 -21.74 7.06
CA LEU A 108 -15.22 -22.37 6.97
C LEU A 108 -14.12 -21.37 6.64
N SER A 109 -14.32 -20.51 5.64
CA SER A 109 -13.35 -19.51 5.19
C SER A 109 -14.01 -18.31 4.51
N SER A 110 -13.26 -17.23 4.38
CA SER A 110 -13.69 -16.01 3.71
C SER A 110 -13.80 -16.11 2.19
N TRP A 111 -14.53 -15.17 1.59
CA TRP A 111 -14.53 -14.95 0.14
C TRP A 111 -13.13 -14.67 -0.42
N ARG A 112 -12.27 -13.98 0.35
CA ARG A 112 -10.88 -13.68 -0.04
C ARG A 112 -10.13 -14.95 -0.39
N TRP A 113 -10.25 -15.99 0.44
CA TRP A 113 -9.63 -17.28 0.14
C TRP A 113 -10.28 -17.97 -1.07
N LEU A 114 -11.60 -17.93 -1.18
CA LEU A 114 -12.28 -18.55 -2.33
C LEU A 114 -11.77 -18.03 -3.67
N ILE A 115 -11.38 -16.75 -3.74
CA ILE A 115 -10.88 -16.14 -4.97
C ILE A 115 -9.35 -16.10 -5.08
N THR A 116 -8.60 -16.40 -4.00
CA THR A 116 -7.13 -16.26 -4.01
C THR A 116 -6.44 -16.91 -5.21
N PRO A 117 -6.81 -18.14 -5.66
CA PRO A 117 -6.20 -18.75 -6.86
C PRO A 117 -6.42 -17.97 -8.16
N HIS A 118 -7.38 -17.03 -8.16
CA HIS A 118 -7.71 -16.16 -9.29
C HIS A 118 -7.10 -14.76 -9.16
N VAL A 119 -6.75 -14.33 -7.93
CA VAL A 119 -6.02 -13.09 -7.65
C VAL A 119 -4.52 -13.29 -7.85
N THR A 120 -4.00 -14.46 -7.49
CA THR A 120 -2.60 -14.83 -7.63
C THR A 120 -2.47 -16.31 -7.97
N GLN A 121 -1.39 -16.68 -8.65
CA GLN A 121 -1.04 -18.09 -8.84
C GLN A 121 -0.43 -18.60 -7.53
N LEU A 122 -1.28 -19.18 -6.68
CA LEU A 122 -0.80 -20.08 -5.65
C LEU A 122 -0.25 -21.33 -6.32
N ASP A 123 1.05 -21.60 -6.16
CA ASP A 123 1.69 -22.82 -6.65
C ASP A 123 1.20 -24.04 -5.85
N GLY A 124 0.03 -24.55 -6.24
CA GLY A 124 -0.66 -25.67 -5.60
C GLY A 124 0.09 -26.99 -5.65
N GLU A 125 1.23 -27.06 -6.35
CA GLU A 125 2.10 -28.24 -6.41
C GLU A 125 2.93 -28.45 -5.13
N THR A 126 3.09 -27.41 -4.29
CA THR A 126 3.97 -27.48 -3.10
C THR A 126 3.26 -27.37 -1.76
N MET A 127 1.98 -27.01 -1.74
CA MET A 127 1.22 -26.79 -0.50
C MET A 127 -0.02 -27.65 -0.45
N GLU A 128 -0.13 -28.48 0.59
CA GLU A 128 -1.37 -29.15 0.95
C GLU A 128 -2.28 -28.16 1.69
N TRP A 129 -3.50 -27.98 1.20
CA TRP A 129 -4.54 -27.16 1.85
C TRP A 129 -5.93 -27.60 1.40
N SER A 130 -6.99 -27.21 2.13
CA SER A 130 -8.36 -27.67 1.87
C SER A 130 -9.40 -26.56 2.02
N TYR A 131 -10.17 -26.32 0.95
CA TYR A 131 -11.38 -25.49 0.98
C TYR A 131 -12.55 -26.10 1.77
N ARG A 132 -12.48 -27.41 2.06
CA ARG A 132 -13.55 -28.15 2.74
C ARG A 132 -13.39 -28.18 4.25
N GLU A 133 -12.28 -27.65 4.75
CA GLU A 133 -12.00 -27.56 6.17
C GLU A 133 -11.99 -26.10 6.62
N SER A 134 -12.17 -25.89 7.92
CA SER A 134 -12.07 -24.55 8.50
C SER A 134 -10.70 -23.94 8.21
N TRP A 135 -10.66 -22.62 8.07
CA TRP A 135 -9.39 -21.89 7.93
C TRP A 135 -8.43 -22.09 9.10
N LYS A 136 -8.93 -22.50 10.27
CA LYS A 136 -8.11 -22.84 11.44
C LYS A 136 -7.61 -24.27 11.45
N ALA A 137 -8.02 -25.11 10.50
CA ALA A 137 -7.64 -26.52 10.47
C ALA A 137 -6.11 -26.69 10.30
N PRO A 138 -5.51 -27.75 10.86
CA PRO A 138 -4.08 -28.00 10.73
C PRO A 138 -3.58 -28.04 9.28
N ALA A 139 -4.38 -28.60 8.35
CA ALA A 139 -4.07 -28.65 6.92
C ALA A 139 -3.93 -27.26 6.27
N ASN A 140 -4.47 -26.23 6.92
CA ASN A 140 -4.52 -24.87 6.40
C ASN A 140 -3.52 -23.93 7.11
N ARG A 141 -2.73 -24.45 8.06
CA ARG A 141 -1.81 -23.65 8.88
C ARG A 141 -0.81 -22.89 8.03
N ASP A 142 -0.17 -23.56 7.08
CA ASP A 142 0.94 -22.97 6.33
C ASP A 142 0.44 -21.83 5.43
N VAL A 143 -0.72 -21.99 4.77
CA VAL A 143 -1.36 -20.91 4.00
C VAL A 143 -1.83 -19.77 4.92
N ARG A 144 -2.35 -20.09 6.12
CA ARG A 144 -2.81 -19.07 7.09
C ARG A 144 -1.68 -18.17 7.58
N GLU A 145 -0.46 -18.69 7.68
CA GLU A 145 0.73 -17.96 8.10
C GLU A 145 1.39 -17.18 6.94
N MET A 146 0.97 -17.44 5.69
CA MET A 146 1.47 -16.70 4.53
C MET A 146 0.95 -15.27 4.48
N ARG A 147 1.85 -14.39 4.04
CA ARG A 147 1.51 -13.02 3.70
C ARG A 147 0.98 -12.93 2.27
N PHE A 148 -0.24 -12.44 2.11
CA PHE A 148 -0.81 -12.09 0.81
C PHE A 148 -0.95 -10.57 0.69
N ASP A 149 -0.03 -9.94 -0.04
CA ASP A 149 0.01 -8.48 -0.17
C ASP A 149 -1.24 -7.88 -0.81
N ALA A 150 -2.00 -8.68 -1.58
CA ALA A 150 -3.31 -8.27 -2.10
C ALA A 150 -4.32 -8.00 -0.98
N TYR A 151 -4.24 -8.68 0.16
CA TYR A 151 -5.15 -8.48 1.29
C TYR A 151 -4.48 -7.77 2.47
N CYS A 152 -3.17 -7.97 2.66
CA CYS A 152 -2.36 -7.43 3.76
C CYS A 152 -1.52 -6.28 3.25
N ILE A 153 -2.13 -5.10 3.17
CA ILE A 153 -1.58 -3.94 2.48
C ILE A 153 -0.59 -3.17 3.35
N ASN A 154 -0.74 -3.21 4.68
CA ASN A 154 0.18 -2.52 5.59
C ASN A 154 1.57 -3.20 5.58
N PRO A 155 2.63 -2.56 5.05
CA PRO A 155 3.95 -3.17 4.95
C PRO A 155 4.67 -3.23 6.30
N ASN A 156 4.23 -2.43 7.28
CA ASN A 156 4.84 -2.35 8.60
C ASN A 156 4.22 -3.34 9.59
N ALA A 157 3.10 -3.97 9.24
CA ALA A 157 2.47 -5.00 10.06
C ALA A 157 3.26 -6.30 9.94
N SER A 158 3.72 -6.82 11.09
CA SER A 158 4.39 -8.11 11.17
C SER A 158 3.45 -9.29 10.97
N ASP A 159 2.17 -9.10 11.21
CA ASP A 159 1.08 -10.05 10.98
C ASP A 159 0.29 -9.70 9.71
N CYS A 160 -0.14 -10.73 8.97
CA CYS A 160 -0.98 -10.57 7.78
C CYS A 160 -2.46 -10.47 8.20
N ASN A 161 -2.81 -9.37 8.85
CA ASN A 161 -4.21 -9.00 9.03
C ASN A 161 -4.71 -8.32 7.75
N THR A 162 -5.91 -8.71 7.30
CA THR A 162 -6.49 -8.15 6.08
C THR A 162 -6.86 -6.69 6.27
N ASN A 163 -6.61 -5.90 5.22
CA ASN A 163 -7.09 -4.54 5.09
C ASN A 163 -8.24 -4.42 4.10
N ILE A 164 -8.73 -5.54 3.57
CA ILE A 164 -9.76 -5.59 2.53
C ILE A 164 -10.98 -6.31 3.09
N PHE A 165 -12.10 -5.60 3.09
CA PHE A 165 -13.38 -6.07 3.57
C PHE A 165 -14.47 -5.87 2.53
N ALA A 166 -15.33 -6.85 2.38
CA ALA A 166 -16.55 -6.72 1.60
C ALA A 166 -17.66 -6.03 2.41
N ILE A 167 -18.68 -5.53 1.72
CA ILE A 167 -19.98 -5.25 2.31
C ILE A 167 -20.89 -6.43 1.98
N VAL A 168 -21.38 -7.09 3.03
CA VAL A 168 -22.11 -8.35 2.93
C VAL A 168 -23.50 -8.22 3.54
N GLY A 169 -24.42 -9.04 3.04
CA GLY A 169 -25.80 -9.05 3.47
C GLY A 169 -26.74 -9.28 2.30
N ASP A 170 -28.04 -9.15 2.56
CA ASP A 170 -29.02 -9.17 1.49
C ASP A 170 -28.88 -7.89 0.64
N ASP A 171 -29.16 -8.03 -0.66
CA ASP A 171 -29.06 -6.94 -1.63
C ASP A 171 -27.65 -6.30 -1.78
N THR A 172 -26.57 -6.89 -1.27
CA THR A 172 -25.20 -6.38 -1.51
C THR A 172 -24.54 -7.04 -2.73
N ALA A 173 -23.38 -6.51 -3.17
CA ALA A 173 -22.60 -7.04 -4.28
C ALA A 173 -21.83 -8.35 -3.96
N ILE A 174 -21.56 -8.64 -2.68
CA ILE A 174 -20.98 -9.91 -2.21
C ILE A 174 -21.95 -10.48 -1.18
N SER A 175 -22.78 -11.43 -1.60
CA SER A 175 -23.86 -11.96 -0.77
C SER A 175 -23.85 -13.48 -0.77
N SER A 176 -24.47 -14.07 0.26
CA SER A 176 -24.76 -15.51 0.31
C SER A 176 -25.83 -15.94 -0.69
N ASN A 177 -26.62 -14.99 -1.22
CA ASN A 177 -27.66 -15.22 -2.20
C ASN A 177 -27.14 -15.02 -3.64
N LEU A 178 -26.72 -16.12 -4.27
CA LEU A 178 -26.02 -16.14 -5.57
C LEU A 178 -26.94 -16.03 -6.80
N THR A 179 -28.20 -15.61 -6.64
CA THR A 179 -29.21 -15.70 -7.72
C THR A 179 -29.04 -14.71 -8.86
N ALA A 180 -28.28 -13.63 -8.69
CA ALA A 180 -28.04 -12.63 -9.73
C ALA A 180 -26.69 -12.84 -10.42
N HIS A 181 -26.61 -12.56 -11.72
CA HIS A 181 -25.33 -12.60 -12.44
C HIS A 181 -24.49 -11.35 -12.14
N GLN A 182 -23.16 -11.47 -12.12
CA GLN A 182 -22.24 -10.34 -11.89
C GLN A 182 -22.49 -9.15 -12.84
N ARG A 183 -22.86 -9.43 -14.10
CA ARG A 183 -23.19 -8.41 -15.11
C ARG A 183 -24.44 -7.59 -14.79
N GLU A 184 -25.23 -7.99 -13.79
CA GLU A 184 -26.43 -7.31 -13.36
C GLU A 184 -26.18 -6.35 -12.19
N LEU A 185 -24.94 -6.30 -11.68
CA LEU A 185 -24.55 -5.32 -10.67
C LEU A 185 -24.55 -3.90 -11.27
N PRO A 186 -25.19 -2.93 -10.61
CA PRO A 186 -25.03 -1.53 -10.93
C PRO A 186 -23.56 -1.15 -10.82
N PRO A 187 -23.00 -0.36 -11.75
CA PRO A 187 -21.59 0.04 -11.72
C PRO A 187 -21.21 0.73 -10.40
N ASP A 188 -22.14 1.50 -9.83
CA ASP A 188 -21.96 2.26 -8.59
C ASP A 188 -22.20 1.44 -7.32
N ALA A 189 -22.44 0.14 -7.41
CA ALA A 189 -22.57 -0.69 -6.21
C ALA A 189 -21.22 -0.83 -5.51
N LEU A 190 -21.17 -0.46 -4.23
CA LEU A 190 -20.00 -0.55 -3.38
C LEU A 190 -19.73 -2.02 -3.02
N MET A 191 -18.53 -2.50 -3.34
CA MET A 191 -18.17 -3.91 -3.12
C MET A 191 -17.21 -4.10 -1.96
N ILE A 192 -16.15 -3.30 -1.93
CA ILE A 192 -15.02 -3.48 -1.03
C ILE A 192 -14.65 -2.15 -0.39
N MET A 193 -14.26 -2.20 0.88
CA MET A 193 -13.68 -1.10 1.61
C MET A 193 -12.31 -1.48 2.18
N GLU A 194 -11.44 -0.49 2.25
CA GLU A 194 -10.16 -0.56 2.96
C GLU A 194 -10.36 -0.32 4.45
N VAL A 195 -9.70 -1.13 5.28
CA VAL A 195 -9.80 -1.06 6.75
C VAL A 195 -8.44 -1.30 7.42
N ALA A 196 -7.99 -0.35 8.23
CA ALA A 196 -6.82 -0.48 9.08
C ALA A 196 -7.12 -1.24 10.38
N ASP A 197 -6.08 -1.83 10.96
CA ASP A 197 -6.09 -2.41 12.31
C ASP A 197 -7.22 -3.42 12.57
N SER A 198 -7.63 -4.16 11.53
CA SER A 198 -8.78 -5.06 11.60
C SER A 198 -8.62 -6.23 12.58
N GLY A 199 -7.38 -6.63 12.86
CA GLY A 199 -7.06 -7.80 13.68
C GLY A 199 -7.55 -9.14 13.11
N LYS A 200 -8.04 -9.16 11.86
CA LYS A 200 -8.58 -10.36 11.21
C LYS A 200 -7.61 -10.95 10.21
N ASN A 201 -7.41 -12.25 10.27
CA ASN A 201 -6.68 -12.96 9.23
C ASN A 201 -7.48 -12.94 7.91
N TRP A 202 -6.81 -12.84 6.76
CA TRP A 202 -7.46 -12.77 5.46
C TRP A 202 -8.26 -14.02 5.07
N MET A 203 -8.04 -15.16 5.73
CA MET A 203 -8.85 -16.38 5.55
C MET A 203 -10.10 -16.42 6.42
N GLU A 204 -10.15 -15.59 7.46
CA GLU A 204 -11.19 -15.62 8.46
C GLU A 204 -12.51 -15.09 7.87
N PRO A 205 -13.64 -15.82 8.04
CA PRO A 205 -14.97 -15.32 7.69
C PRO A 205 -15.35 -14.07 8.50
N GLY A 206 -16.36 -13.37 7.99
CA GLY A 206 -16.90 -12.16 8.62
C GLY A 206 -16.33 -10.90 7.99
N ASP A 207 -17.20 -10.21 7.28
CA ASP A 207 -17.01 -8.90 6.68
C ASP A 207 -18.07 -7.95 7.26
N TYR A 208 -18.21 -6.72 6.74
CA TYR A 208 -19.15 -5.75 7.30
C TYR A 208 -20.57 -6.05 6.85
N ASP A 209 -21.46 -6.20 7.83
CA ASP A 209 -22.89 -6.35 7.58
C ASP A 209 -23.49 -5.02 7.10
N VAL A 210 -24.27 -5.09 6.03
CA VAL A 210 -24.87 -3.90 5.42
C VAL A 210 -25.89 -3.23 6.34
N ASP A 211 -26.65 -3.98 7.13
CA ASP A 211 -27.66 -3.39 8.02
C ASP A 211 -26.99 -2.62 9.17
N GLU A 212 -25.87 -3.14 9.68
CA GLU A 212 -25.05 -2.43 10.68
C GLU A 212 -24.50 -1.12 10.12
N LEU A 213 -23.98 -1.12 8.89
CA LEU A 213 -23.48 0.08 8.24
C LEU A 213 -24.59 1.09 7.91
N LEU A 214 -25.75 0.62 7.46
CA LEU A 214 -26.92 1.48 7.18
C LEU A 214 -27.52 2.12 8.43
N ALA A 215 -27.35 1.47 9.60
CA ALA A 215 -27.74 2.03 10.88
C ALA A 215 -26.75 3.07 11.42
N ALA A 216 -25.52 3.12 10.87
CA ALA A 216 -24.49 4.04 11.29
C ALA A 216 -24.80 5.49 10.86
N ASN A 217 -24.23 6.43 11.61
CA ASN A 217 -24.34 7.87 11.37
C ASN A 217 -23.03 8.53 11.81
N GLY A 218 -22.84 9.80 11.42
CA GLY A 218 -21.62 10.54 11.71
C GLY A 218 -20.60 10.44 10.59
N ARG A 219 -19.32 10.55 10.93
CA ARG A 219 -18.23 10.51 9.96
C ARG A 219 -17.91 9.07 9.60
N LEU A 220 -17.44 8.86 8.37
CA LEU A 220 -16.99 7.55 7.92
C LEU A 220 -15.90 6.97 8.85
N SER A 221 -15.01 7.83 9.35
CA SER A 221 -13.98 7.47 10.34
C SER A 221 -14.51 6.96 11.68
N ASP A 222 -15.76 7.27 12.03
CA ASP A 222 -16.37 6.83 13.29
C ASP A 222 -16.80 5.35 13.20
N SER A 223 -17.01 4.84 11.98
CA SER A 223 -17.42 3.46 11.71
C SER A 223 -16.28 2.59 11.21
N VAL A 224 -15.38 3.15 10.39
CA VAL A 224 -14.28 2.42 9.75
C VAL A 224 -13.02 3.28 9.80
N LYS A 225 -11.88 2.68 10.13
CA LYS A 225 -10.58 3.37 10.10
C LYS A 225 -9.82 2.99 8.83
N GLY A 226 -9.34 3.98 8.06
CA GLY A 226 -8.46 3.76 6.92
C GLY A 226 -6.98 3.65 7.30
N LEU A 227 -6.18 3.07 6.40
CA LEU A 227 -4.71 2.98 6.48
C LEU A 227 -4.06 4.35 6.37
N LEU A 228 -4.74 5.27 5.68
CA LEU A 228 -4.43 6.70 5.69
C LEU A 228 -5.46 7.38 6.61
N ASN A 229 -5.00 8.17 7.56
CA ASN A 229 -5.89 8.74 8.58
C ASN A 229 -6.95 9.70 7.99
N ASP A 230 -6.68 10.31 6.83
CA ASP A 230 -7.51 11.33 6.20
C ASP A 230 -8.48 10.79 5.14
N ARG A 231 -8.37 9.50 4.76
CA ARG A 231 -9.18 8.90 3.71
C ARG A 231 -9.34 7.39 3.84
N ILE A 232 -10.42 6.88 3.29
CA ILE A 232 -10.71 5.45 3.16
C ILE A 232 -10.90 5.14 1.69
N HIS A 233 -10.23 4.10 1.20
CA HIS A 233 -10.42 3.64 -0.16
C HIS A 233 -11.60 2.68 -0.23
N VAL A 234 -12.40 2.84 -1.27
CA VAL A 234 -13.53 1.96 -1.57
C VAL A 234 -13.51 1.58 -3.05
N MET A 235 -14.01 0.39 -3.36
CA MET A 235 -14.10 -0.14 -4.72
C MET A 235 -15.55 -0.40 -5.10
N PHE A 236 -15.91 0.07 -6.27
CA PHE A 236 -17.22 -0.11 -6.88
C PHE A 236 -17.25 -1.30 -7.85
N ALA A 237 -18.44 -1.71 -8.27
CA ALA A 237 -18.64 -2.89 -9.12
C ALA A 237 -18.12 -2.72 -10.56
N ASP A 238 -17.92 -1.50 -11.02
CA ASP A 238 -17.23 -1.21 -12.28
C ASP A 238 -15.70 -1.23 -12.18
N GLY A 239 -15.16 -1.53 -10.99
CA GLY A 239 -13.74 -1.60 -10.71
C GLY A 239 -13.06 -0.26 -10.45
N GLU A 240 -13.81 0.85 -10.43
CA GLU A 240 -13.25 2.11 -9.96
C GLU A 240 -12.95 2.06 -8.46
N VAL A 241 -11.77 2.57 -8.10
CA VAL A 241 -11.35 2.74 -6.70
C VAL A 241 -11.33 4.23 -6.39
N TRP A 242 -12.08 4.62 -5.37
CA TRP A 242 -12.13 6.00 -4.90
C TRP A 242 -11.56 6.09 -3.50
N ALA A 243 -10.75 7.12 -3.25
CA ALA A 243 -10.40 7.49 -1.88
C ALA A 243 -11.39 8.56 -1.42
N LEU A 244 -12.16 8.26 -0.38
CA LEU A 244 -13.14 9.15 0.22
C LEU A 244 -12.57 9.75 1.50
N SER A 245 -12.85 11.02 1.77
CA SER A 245 -12.42 11.68 2.99
C SER A 245 -12.96 10.95 4.22
N SER A 246 -12.11 10.78 5.23
CA SER A 246 -12.49 10.24 6.54
C SER A 246 -13.63 11.05 7.20
N ASP A 247 -13.76 12.33 6.85
CA ASP A 247 -14.80 13.24 7.35
C ASP A 247 -16.14 13.13 6.58
N ALA A 248 -16.19 12.34 5.49
CA ALA A 248 -17.42 12.14 4.73
C ALA A 248 -18.52 11.56 5.64
N PRO A 249 -19.78 12.01 5.52
CA PRO A 249 -20.86 11.40 6.27
C PRO A 249 -21.08 9.97 5.76
N ILE A 250 -21.09 8.98 6.66
CA ILE A 250 -21.31 7.58 6.24
C ILE A 250 -22.63 7.39 5.49
N THR A 251 -23.64 8.21 5.82
CA THR A 251 -24.94 8.25 5.15
C THR A 251 -24.86 8.58 3.65
N ALA A 252 -23.80 9.23 3.19
CA ALA A 252 -23.60 9.47 1.75
C ALA A 252 -23.23 8.18 0.99
N LEU A 253 -22.67 7.18 1.67
CA LEU A 253 -22.35 5.88 1.07
C LEU A 253 -23.54 4.93 1.06
N HIS A 254 -24.55 5.13 1.92
CA HIS A 254 -25.68 4.21 2.10
C HIS A 254 -26.37 3.78 0.80
N PRO A 255 -26.64 4.68 -0.18
CA PRO A 255 -27.24 4.26 -1.44
C PRO A 255 -26.41 3.21 -2.18
N PHE A 256 -25.08 3.28 -2.08
CA PHE A 256 -24.17 2.43 -2.84
C PHE A 256 -23.88 1.09 -2.14
N MET A 257 -24.17 0.96 -0.84
CA MET A 257 -23.96 -0.30 -0.09
C MET A 257 -24.92 -1.42 -0.51
N THR A 258 -26.02 -1.08 -1.18
CA THR A 258 -27.03 -2.02 -1.69
C THR A 258 -27.18 -1.88 -3.21
N ILE A 259 -27.50 -2.99 -3.87
CA ILE A 259 -27.79 -3.05 -5.30
C ILE A 259 -29.04 -2.21 -5.62
N THR A 260 -30.09 -2.29 -4.80
CA THR A 260 -31.31 -1.50 -5.01
C THR A 260 -31.05 -0.01 -4.85
N GLY A 261 -30.28 0.39 -3.85
CA GLY A 261 -29.90 1.79 -3.66
C GLY A 261 -29.05 2.31 -4.84
N ALA A 262 -28.04 1.54 -5.26
CA ALA A 262 -27.10 1.94 -6.30
C ALA A 262 -27.75 2.11 -7.68
N LYS A 263 -28.88 1.43 -7.95
CA LYS A 263 -29.66 1.64 -9.18
C LYS A 263 -30.33 3.02 -9.26
N ASN A 264 -30.52 3.66 -8.11
CA ASN A 264 -31.31 4.88 -7.98
C ASN A 264 -30.47 6.07 -7.47
N ALA A 265 -29.14 5.94 -7.50
CA ALA A 265 -28.21 6.95 -7.04
C ALA A 265 -27.07 7.11 -8.04
N ASP A 266 -26.45 8.29 -8.02
CA ASP A 266 -25.29 8.64 -8.83
C ASP A 266 -24.14 8.96 -7.88
N ARG A 267 -23.04 8.18 -7.96
CA ARG A 267 -21.89 8.36 -7.07
C ARG A 267 -21.14 9.68 -7.32
N ASP A 268 -21.11 10.18 -8.54
CA ASP A 268 -20.48 11.47 -8.83
C ASP A 268 -21.29 12.61 -8.21
N GLU A 269 -22.63 12.52 -8.21
CA GLU A 269 -23.47 13.52 -7.54
C GLU A 269 -23.31 13.50 -6.01
N LEU A 270 -23.31 12.32 -5.39
CA LEU A 270 -23.36 12.20 -3.93
C LEU A 270 -21.98 12.15 -3.24
N LEU A 271 -20.95 11.63 -3.92
CA LEU A 271 -19.65 11.37 -3.31
C LEU A 271 -18.50 12.23 -3.86
N ALA A 272 -18.64 12.91 -5.01
CA ALA A 272 -17.52 13.67 -5.59
C ALA A 272 -16.99 14.77 -4.67
N ALA A 273 -17.86 15.40 -3.87
CA ALA A 273 -17.46 16.41 -2.88
C ALA A 273 -16.54 15.86 -1.77
N TRP A 274 -16.55 14.54 -1.58
CA TRP A 274 -15.76 13.84 -0.56
C TRP A 274 -14.56 13.09 -1.14
N ARG A 275 -14.43 13.05 -2.48
CA ARG A 275 -13.33 12.36 -3.14
C ARG A 275 -12.02 13.10 -2.89
N VAL A 276 -11.01 12.37 -2.42
CA VAL A 276 -9.67 12.90 -2.19
C VAL A 276 -8.76 12.48 -3.33
N ASN A 277 -8.19 13.48 -4.02
CA ASN A 277 -7.20 13.26 -5.08
C ASN A 277 -5.84 12.78 -4.52
#